data_AF-A0A2D9C808-F1
#
_entry.id   AF-A0A2D9C808-F1
#
_cell.length_a   1.000
_cell.length_b   1.000
_cell.length_c   1.000
_cell.angle_alpha   90.00
_cell.angle_beta   90.00
_cell.angle_gamma   90.00
#
_symmetry.space_group_name_H-M   'P 1'
#
loop_
_entity.id
_entity.type
_entity.pdbx_description
1 polymer ?
#
loop_
_entity_poly.entity_id
_entity_poly.type
_entity_poly.pdbx_seq_one_letter_code
_entity_poly.pdbx_strand_id
1 'polypeptide(L)'
;MPTIFRIMFCLLITASTAFANSPEPVADDWHGALTIPTGKLMLIVTITTDDDGNLSAVLESPDQAPGQKIPVSEITIEDDHMHLAIAMINATYEADWDDEAQHWSGTFSQGANLPLTLERGLPPNKPVVEGLDGTWRSTITRNGVDLRVILHIETTDTGTHAKLDLPDMMANNIPVTNLTNTDGQVSYAVPAAQGTFTGSFNDDGTITGIWTFPGREDATITLTRDPDDQPATTRNRPQVPTEPYPYKSEDVTYNNPAAEGVTLAGTLTIPEGDGPFPAAILISGSGPQDRNETVFGHQPFLVLSDYLTSHGIAVLRYDDRGINQSTGDYAQATSADFATDANAAFAYLTTRPEIDHDAIGFVGHSEGGLIGPIAINDNQNVAFMVMLAGPGTPALKIIESQNRLIAQSQGADEEEISKSVELSMMISRAAAASTSAEDAEARIRAIMTPEVLAEFGVDESRIESAVAQSSTPWTRYFLKYDPADFMGAVRCPVLAINGELDMQVPAEENIAGLHKLLTNHNDATIMALPGLNHMFQTAKTGALGEYNDIEETFAPHAMQLIADWINTRFGTDQQESEPNHDD
;
A
#
# COMPACT_ATOMS: atom_id res chain seq x y z
N MET A 1 71.93 52.64 19.65
CA MET A 1 71.93 53.83 18.75
C MET A 1 72.52 53.41 17.41
N PRO A 2 72.07 53.94 16.27
CA PRO A 2 70.78 53.72 15.61
C PRO A 2 70.91 52.85 14.32
N THR A 3 69.78 52.24 13.96
CA THR A 3 69.19 52.01 12.61
C THR A 3 70.04 51.49 11.43
N ILE A 4 69.53 50.45 10.74
CA ILE A 4 69.36 50.42 9.27
C ILE A 4 68.15 49.53 8.89
N PHE A 5 67.40 50.05 7.92
CA PHE A 5 66.17 49.61 7.26
C PHE A 5 66.35 48.39 6.33
N ARG A 6 65.27 47.60 6.14
CA ARG A 6 64.76 47.23 4.81
C ARG A 6 63.32 46.68 4.87
N ILE A 7 62.49 47.18 3.95
CA ILE A 7 61.06 46.94 3.73
C ILE A 7 60.84 45.62 2.97
N MET A 8 59.75 44.91 3.28
CA MET A 8 59.10 43.95 2.37
C MET A 8 57.57 44.15 2.41
N PHE A 9 56.97 44.09 1.22
CA PHE A 9 55.58 44.41 0.87
C PHE A 9 54.62 43.26 1.28
N CYS A 10 53.43 43.57 1.78
CA CYS A 10 52.32 42.60 1.95
C CYS A 10 51.08 43.10 1.20
N LEU A 11 50.53 42.23 0.37
CA LEU A 11 49.28 42.38 -0.37
C LEU A 11 48.10 42.09 0.58
N LEU A 12 47.12 42.99 0.65
CA LEU A 12 45.84 42.77 1.35
C LEU A 12 44.76 42.48 0.29
N ILE A 13 44.20 41.28 0.35
CA ILE A 13 42.99 40.89 -0.40
C ILE A 13 41.80 41.25 0.47
N THR A 14 40.93 42.13 -0.02
CA THR A 14 39.61 42.41 0.58
C THR A 14 38.60 41.44 0.01
N ALA A 15 38.07 40.53 0.83
CA ALA A 15 36.89 39.74 0.51
C ALA A 15 35.64 40.58 0.81
N SER A 16 34.86 40.88 -0.23
CA SER A 16 33.52 41.45 -0.13
C SER A 16 32.51 40.33 0.05
N THR A 17 31.81 40.29 1.19
CA THR A 17 30.62 39.47 1.41
C THR A 17 29.44 40.14 0.71
N ALA A 18 29.01 39.59 -0.42
CA ALA A 18 27.70 39.88 -0.98
C ALA A 18 26.66 39.20 -0.07
N PHE A 19 25.63 39.94 0.34
CA PHE A 19 24.43 39.34 0.90
C PHE A 19 23.61 38.80 -0.28
N ALA A 20 23.25 37.52 -0.23
CA ALA A 20 22.32 36.92 -1.17
C ALA A 20 20.94 37.53 -0.95
N ASN A 21 20.21 37.77 -2.04
CA ASN A 21 18.80 38.12 -2.02
C ASN A 21 18.13 37.26 -3.11
N SER A 22 17.01 36.63 -2.76
CA SER A 22 16.06 36.00 -3.66
C SER A 22 15.57 36.98 -4.74
N PRO A 23 15.15 36.46 -5.90
CA PRO A 23 15.00 37.28 -7.08
C PRO A 23 13.73 38.13 -6.98
N GLU A 24 13.87 39.44 -7.14
CA GLU A 24 12.75 40.38 -7.18
C GLU A 24 12.43 40.79 -8.63
N PRO A 25 11.21 40.54 -9.14
CA PRO A 25 10.06 39.93 -8.44
C PRO A 25 10.09 38.40 -8.41
N VAL A 26 9.61 37.81 -7.30
CA VAL A 26 9.43 36.35 -7.17
C VAL A 26 8.20 35.85 -7.95
N ALA A 27 7.21 36.73 -8.19
CA ALA A 27 6.05 36.44 -9.01
C ALA A 27 6.47 36.06 -10.44
N ASP A 28 6.28 34.79 -10.76
CA ASP A 28 6.60 34.16 -12.03
C ASP A 28 6.02 32.74 -12.01
N ASP A 29 6.15 32.05 -13.13
CA ASP A 29 6.06 30.59 -13.16
C ASP A 29 7.38 29.99 -12.67
N TRP A 30 7.29 28.86 -11.98
CA TRP A 30 8.42 28.08 -11.50
C TRP A 30 8.14 26.61 -11.76
N HIS A 31 9.12 25.82 -12.16
CA HIS A 31 8.91 24.41 -12.47
C HIS A 31 10.02 23.51 -11.96
N GLY A 32 9.67 22.26 -11.67
CA GLY A 32 10.61 21.27 -11.19
C GLY A 32 10.10 19.85 -11.36
N ALA A 33 11.01 18.90 -11.57
CA ALA A 33 10.67 17.49 -11.67
C ALA A 33 10.77 16.81 -10.31
N LEU A 34 9.62 16.56 -9.67
CA LEU A 34 9.53 15.77 -8.46
C LEU A 34 9.76 14.29 -8.79
N THR A 35 10.74 13.65 -8.14
CA THR A 35 10.96 12.21 -8.31
C THR A 35 10.16 11.46 -7.25
N ILE A 36 9.22 10.63 -7.70
CA ILE A 36 8.38 9.76 -6.87
C ILE A 36 8.72 8.27 -7.15
N PRO A 37 8.31 7.32 -6.30
CA PRO A 37 8.60 5.90 -6.52
C PRO A 37 8.15 5.38 -7.90
N THR A 38 7.09 5.96 -8.46
CA THR A 38 6.51 5.55 -9.76
C THR A 38 7.07 6.31 -10.97
N GLY A 39 7.98 7.28 -10.78
CA GLY A 39 8.55 8.04 -11.88
C GLY A 39 8.88 9.48 -11.52
N LYS A 40 8.82 10.36 -12.52
CA LYS A 40 8.99 11.81 -12.33
C LYS A 40 7.69 12.52 -12.67
N LEU A 41 7.32 13.50 -11.85
CA LEU A 41 6.20 14.40 -12.09
C LEU A 41 6.75 15.81 -12.24
N MET A 42 6.50 16.44 -13.37
CA MET A 42 6.69 17.87 -13.53
C MET A 42 5.65 18.60 -12.69
N LEU A 43 6.13 19.50 -11.85
CA LEU A 43 5.33 20.43 -11.08
C LEU A 43 5.57 21.84 -11.60
N ILE A 44 4.51 22.64 -11.65
CA ILE A 44 4.55 24.06 -11.96
C ILE A 44 3.92 24.80 -10.78
N VAL A 45 4.65 25.75 -10.20
CA VAL A 45 4.15 26.69 -9.21
C VAL A 45 4.06 28.06 -9.87
N THR A 46 2.85 28.55 -10.09
CA THR A 46 2.64 29.93 -10.57
C THR A 46 2.44 30.83 -9.37
N ILE A 47 3.35 31.76 -9.14
CA ILE A 47 3.27 32.77 -8.08
C ILE A 47 2.82 34.09 -8.69
N THR A 48 1.82 34.73 -8.08
CA THR A 48 1.32 36.04 -8.47
C THR A 48 1.34 37.00 -7.29
N THR A 49 1.42 38.29 -7.59
CA THR A 49 1.36 39.37 -6.60
C THR A 49 0.20 40.30 -6.95
N ASP A 50 -0.58 40.69 -5.95
CA ASP A 50 -1.62 41.71 -6.11
C ASP A 50 -1.08 43.15 -6.05
N ASP A 51 -1.96 44.15 -6.23
CA ASP A 51 -1.58 45.58 -6.20
C ASP A 51 -1.02 46.04 -4.84
N ASP A 52 -1.32 45.29 -3.75
CA ASP A 52 -0.89 45.57 -2.39
C ASP A 52 0.42 44.83 -2.03
N GLY A 53 0.96 44.01 -2.93
CA GLY A 53 2.19 43.25 -2.73
C GLY A 53 1.98 41.86 -2.09
N ASN A 54 0.74 41.41 -1.89
CA ASN A 54 0.48 40.10 -1.30
C ASN A 54 0.69 38.99 -2.34
N LEU A 55 1.33 37.90 -1.93
CA LEU A 55 1.56 36.75 -2.77
C LEU A 55 0.37 35.79 -2.74
N SER A 56 0.11 35.16 -3.88
CA SER A 56 -0.72 33.98 -3.99
C SER A 56 -0.11 33.00 -4.98
N ALA A 57 -0.37 31.71 -4.82
CA ALA A 57 0.19 30.70 -5.70
C ALA A 57 -0.80 29.59 -6.04
N VAL A 58 -0.53 28.94 -7.18
CA VAL A 58 -1.23 27.72 -7.61
C VAL A 58 -0.19 26.69 -8.05
N LEU A 59 -0.46 25.44 -7.72
CA LEU A 59 0.32 24.28 -8.14
C LEU A 59 -0.40 23.56 -9.28
N GLU A 60 0.34 23.13 -10.30
CA GLU A 60 -0.15 22.29 -11.38
C GLU A 60 0.82 21.13 -11.60
N SER A 61 0.31 19.94 -11.90
CA SER A 61 1.12 18.84 -12.46
C SER A 61 0.60 18.48 -13.85
N PRO A 62 1.26 18.98 -14.92
CA PRO A 62 0.86 18.67 -16.30
C PRO A 62 0.88 17.17 -16.60
N ASP A 63 1.70 16.40 -15.90
CA ASP A 63 1.79 14.95 -16.10
C ASP A 63 0.57 14.18 -15.55
N GLN A 64 -0.18 14.77 -14.62
CA GLN A 64 -1.32 14.12 -13.97
C GLN A 64 -2.66 14.67 -14.47
N ALA A 65 -2.77 16.00 -14.54
CA ALA A 65 -3.97 16.71 -14.94
C ALA A 65 -3.59 18.06 -15.61
N PRO A 66 -3.26 18.04 -16.92
CA PRO A 66 -2.92 19.25 -17.66
C PRO A 66 -3.96 20.36 -17.48
N GLY A 67 -3.51 21.56 -17.12
CA GLY A 67 -4.37 22.74 -16.92
C GLY A 67 -5.17 22.77 -15.62
N GLN A 68 -5.14 21.71 -14.80
CA GLN A 68 -5.81 21.69 -13.51
C GLN A 68 -4.91 22.32 -12.43
N LYS A 69 -5.35 23.46 -11.90
CA LYS A 69 -4.63 24.24 -10.89
C LYS A 69 -5.15 23.96 -9.48
N ILE A 70 -4.26 23.60 -8.57
CA ILE A 70 -4.51 23.39 -7.14
C ILE A 70 -4.13 24.67 -6.40
N PRO A 71 -5.04 25.28 -5.62
CA PRO A 71 -4.70 26.45 -4.82
C PRO A 71 -3.64 26.14 -3.77
N VAL A 72 -2.60 26.96 -3.69
CA VAL A 72 -1.68 26.99 -2.54
C VAL A 72 -2.38 27.78 -1.43
N SER A 73 -2.63 27.14 -0.29
CA SER A 73 -3.37 27.73 0.84
C SER A 73 -2.56 28.73 1.64
N GLU A 74 -1.23 28.61 1.64
CA GLU A 74 -0.32 29.55 2.29
C GLU A 74 0.98 29.65 1.49
N ILE A 75 1.47 30.87 1.29
CA ILE A 75 2.77 31.16 0.69
C ILE A 75 3.46 32.23 1.54
N THR A 76 4.67 31.94 2.01
CA THR A 76 5.54 32.94 2.66
C THR A 76 6.93 32.86 2.03
N ILE A 77 7.55 34.04 1.89
CA ILE A 77 8.93 34.16 1.45
C ILE A 77 9.61 35.16 2.38
N GLU A 78 10.52 34.67 3.21
CA GLU A 78 11.24 35.46 4.22
C GLU A 78 12.71 35.04 4.21
N ASP A 79 13.64 36.01 4.18
CA ASP A 79 15.09 35.78 4.26
C ASP A 79 15.59 34.63 3.35
N ASP A 80 15.18 34.65 2.07
CA ASP A 80 15.57 33.66 1.06
C ASP A 80 15.06 32.24 1.31
N HIS A 81 14.04 32.11 2.16
CA HIS A 81 13.31 30.88 2.44
C HIS A 81 11.87 30.99 1.92
N MET A 82 11.43 29.99 1.15
CA MET A 82 10.07 29.85 0.66
C MET A 82 9.37 28.70 1.39
N HIS A 83 8.19 29.01 1.92
CA HIS A 83 7.22 28.04 2.41
C HIS A 83 5.97 28.06 1.55
N LEU A 84 5.50 26.89 1.12
CA LEU A 84 4.19 26.68 0.51
C LEU A 84 3.41 25.61 1.29
N ALA A 85 2.14 25.88 1.60
CA ALA A 85 1.20 24.86 2.08
C ALA A 85 0.11 24.62 1.03
N ILE A 86 -0.18 23.35 0.73
CA ILE A 86 -1.20 22.93 -0.23
C ILE A 86 -2.19 22.01 0.49
N ALA A 87 -3.10 22.61 1.26
CA ALA A 87 -4.02 21.89 2.15
C ALA A 87 -4.87 20.80 1.45
N MET A 88 -5.28 21.04 0.19
CA MET A 88 -6.13 20.10 -0.56
C MET A 88 -5.51 18.71 -0.74
N ILE A 89 -4.18 18.65 -0.81
CA ILE A 89 -3.44 17.39 -1.01
C ILE A 89 -2.54 17.05 0.18
N ASN A 90 -2.72 17.74 1.31
CA ASN A 90 -1.92 17.62 2.52
C ASN A 90 -0.40 17.67 2.24
N ALA A 91 0.03 18.65 1.45
CA ALA A 91 1.43 18.81 1.08
C ALA A 91 2.03 20.14 1.53
N THR A 92 3.34 20.16 1.74
CA THR A 92 4.12 21.39 1.94
C THR A 92 5.38 21.40 1.07
N TYR A 93 5.92 22.59 0.81
CA TYR A 93 7.23 22.76 0.19
C TYR A 93 8.03 23.78 0.99
N GLU A 94 9.18 23.35 1.50
CA GLU A 94 10.14 24.21 2.22
C GLU A 94 11.42 24.30 1.40
N ALA A 95 11.84 25.50 1.01
CA ALA A 95 12.97 25.68 0.12
C ALA A 95 13.80 26.92 0.42
N ASP A 96 15.09 26.81 0.16
CA ASP A 96 16.03 27.92 0.24
C ASP A 96 16.42 28.37 -1.19
N TRP A 97 16.63 29.66 -1.36
CA TRP A 97 17.14 30.22 -2.60
C TRP A 97 18.63 29.89 -2.79
N ASP A 98 18.99 29.36 -3.95
CA ASP A 98 20.38 29.19 -4.38
C ASP A 98 20.77 30.34 -5.31
N ASP A 99 21.62 31.25 -4.85
CA ASP A 99 22.06 32.43 -5.62
C ASP A 99 23.04 32.07 -6.76
N GLU A 100 23.82 30.99 -6.64
CA GLU A 100 24.73 30.58 -7.72
C GLU A 100 23.93 29.94 -8.87
N ALA A 101 22.98 29.09 -8.51
CA ALA A 101 22.17 28.34 -9.47
C ALA A 101 20.88 29.07 -9.91
N GLN A 102 20.50 30.14 -9.22
CA GLN A 102 19.31 30.95 -9.47
C GLN A 102 18.00 30.14 -9.45
N HIS A 103 17.81 29.28 -8.44
CA HIS A 103 16.62 28.43 -8.27
C HIS A 103 16.26 28.24 -6.80
N TRP A 104 15.03 27.78 -6.53
CA TRP A 104 14.65 27.30 -5.19
C TRP A 104 15.03 25.83 -5.05
N SER A 105 15.69 25.46 -3.96
CA SER A 105 16.03 24.07 -3.66
C SER A 105 15.47 23.70 -2.30
N GLY A 106 14.65 22.65 -2.26
CA GLY A 106 13.89 22.34 -1.07
C GLY A 106 13.36 20.93 -1.00
N THR A 107 12.46 20.74 -0.04
CA THR A 107 11.78 19.47 0.23
C THR A 107 10.28 19.65 0.05
N PHE A 108 9.71 18.89 -0.86
CA PHE A 108 8.28 18.70 -1.01
C PHE A 108 7.83 17.53 -0.12
N SER A 109 6.89 17.77 0.78
CA SER A 109 6.45 16.81 1.79
C SER A 109 4.99 16.44 1.57
N GLN A 110 4.70 15.16 1.33
CA GLN A 110 3.34 14.64 1.17
C GLN A 110 3.32 13.16 1.60
N GLY A 111 3.21 12.89 2.90
CA GLY A 111 3.40 11.54 3.47
C GLY A 111 4.85 11.02 3.43
N ALA A 112 5.65 11.47 2.46
CA ALA A 112 7.10 11.31 2.37
C ALA A 112 7.77 12.66 2.05
N ASN A 113 9.04 12.80 2.42
CA ASN A 113 9.86 13.98 2.13
C ASN A 113 10.68 13.74 0.86
N LEU A 114 10.43 14.54 -0.17
CA LEU A 114 11.01 14.38 -1.50
C LEU A 114 11.76 15.65 -1.90
N PRO A 115 13.01 15.56 -2.38
CA PRO A 115 13.73 16.73 -2.86
C PRO A 115 13.07 17.31 -4.11
N LEU A 116 12.95 18.64 -4.17
CA LEU A 116 12.42 19.36 -5.32
C LEU A 116 13.18 20.67 -5.51
N THR A 117 13.70 20.84 -6.72
CA THR A 117 14.29 22.09 -7.20
C THR A 117 13.31 22.76 -8.16
N LEU A 118 13.01 24.04 -7.94
CA LEU A 118 12.17 24.85 -8.80
C LEU A 118 13.01 25.90 -9.56
N GLU A 119 13.08 25.75 -10.87
CA GLU A 119 13.70 26.68 -11.79
C GLU A 119 12.67 27.70 -12.31
N ARG A 120 13.12 28.92 -12.58
CA ARG A 120 12.24 30.00 -13.06
C ARG A 120 11.74 29.73 -14.49
N GLY A 121 10.46 30.03 -14.71
CA GLY A 121 9.74 29.89 -15.98
C GLY A 121 8.93 28.61 -16.09
N LEU A 122 8.25 28.45 -17.22
CA LEU A 122 7.53 27.22 -17.58
C LEU A 122 8.51 26.12 -18.06
N PRO A 123 8.18 24.84 -17.85
CA PRO A 123 8.97 23.74 -18.39
C PRO A 123 8.92 23.73 -19.92
N PRO A 124 9.92 23.15 -20.59
CA PRO A 124 9.88 22.98 -22.03
C PRO A 124 8.71 22.07 -22.44
N ASN A 125 8.04 22.43 -23.53
CA ASN A 125 6.96 21.62 -24.09
C ASN A 125 7.45 20.21 -24.47
N LYS A 126 6.59 19.21 -24.24
CA LYS A 126 6.79 17.85 -24.74
C LYS A 126 6.59 17.80 -26.26
N PRO A 127 7.19 16.81 -26.95
CA PRO A 127 6.87 16.53 -28.34
C PRO A 127 5.37 16.27 -28.52
N VAL A 128 4.81 16.74 -29.64
CA VAL A 128 3.45 16.38 -30.06
C VAL A 128 3.50 15.04 -30.78
N VAL A 129 2.63 14.11 -30.36
CA VAL A 129 2.48 12.77 -30.93
C VAL A 129 1.08 12.65 -31.55
N GLU A 130 1.01 12.80 -32.87
CA GLU A 130 -0.26 12.82 -33.58
C GLU A 130 -0.93 11.43 -33.64
N GLY A 131 -2.27 11.43 -33.72
CA GLY A 131 -3.08 10.24 -34.02
C GLY A 131 -3.39 9.32 -32.83
N LEU A 132 -2.95 9.68 -31.62
CA LEU A 132 -3.13 8.86 -30.42
C LEU A 132 -4.10 9.42 -29.38
N ASP A 133 -4.41 10.73 -29.40
CA ASP A 133 -5.30 11.39 -28.42
C ASP A 133 -6.59 10.62 -28.16
N GLY A 134 -6.92 10.41 -26.89
CA GLY A 134 -8.09 9.69 -26.40
C GLY A 134 -7.73 8.58 -25.41
N THR A 135 -8.76 7.88 -24.94
CA THR A 135 -8.62 6.75 -24.02
C THR A 135 -8.55 5.43 -24.78
N TRP A 136 -7.60 4.60 -24.41
CA TRP A 136 -7.36 3.27 -24.97
C TRP A 136 -7.47 2.21 -23.89
N ARG A 137 -8.13 1.10 -24.18
CA ARG A 137 -8.37 0.01 -23.22
C ARG A 137 -7.77 -1.29 -23.72
N SER A 138 -7.21 -2.06 -22.80
CA SER A 138 -6.85 -3.46 -23.01
C SER A 138 -7.09 -4.25 -21.74
N THR A 139 -7.05 -5.57 -21.87
CA THR A 139 -6.89 -6.50 -20.74
C THR A 139 -5.54 -7.19 -20.88
N ILE A 140 -4.85 -7.40 -19.76
CA ILE A 140 -3.72 -8.32 -19.66
C ILE A 140 -4.09 -9.45 -18.70
N THR A 141 -4.03 -10.68 -19.17
CA THR A 141 -4.22 -11.86 -18.31
C THR A 141 -2.89 -12.23 -17.67
N ARG A 142 -2.84 -12.25 -16.34
CA ARG A 142 -1.67 -12.64 -15.55
C ARG A 142 -2.11 -13.56 -14.43
N ASN A 143 -1.48 -14.72 -14.29
CA ASN A 143 -1.75 -15.65 -13.18
C ASN A 143 -3.24 -16.04 -13.09
N GLY A 144 -3.94 -16.15 -14.23
CA GLY A 144 -5.38 -16.39 -14.28
C GLY A 144 -6.26 -15.19 -13.91
N VAL A 145 -5.68 -13.99 -13.73
CA VAL A 145 -6.37 -12.74 -13.42
C VAL A 145 -6.39 -11.84 -14.64
N ASP A 146 -7.56 -11.39 -15.05
CA ASP A 146 -7.72 -10.36 -16.08
C ASP A 146 -7.59 -8.97 -15.46
N LEU A 147 -6.49 -8.29 -15.79
CA LEU A 147 -6.18 -6.94 -15.34
C LEU A 147 -6.44 -5.94 -16.46
N ARG A 148 -7.30 -4.97 -16.19
CA ARG A 148 -7.61 -3.87 -17.10
C ARG A 148 -6.45 -2.89 -17.14
N VAL A 149 -6.16 -2.45 -18.35
CA VAL A 149 -5.14 -1.46 -18.67
C VAL A 149 -5.84 -0.34 -19.43
N ILE A 150 -5.74 0.89 -18.93
CA ILE A 150 -6.35 2.06 -19.54
C ILE A 150 -5.26 3.09 -19.78
N LEU A 151 -5.01 3.42 -21.04
CA LEU A 151 -4.02 4.40 -21.47
C LEU A 151 -4.77 5.66 -21.91
N HIS A 152 -4.55 6.75 -21.18
CA HIS A 152 -5.08 8.07 -21.50
C HIS A 152 -4.00 8.87 -22.20
N ILE A 153 -4.33 9.44 -23.36
CA ILE A 153 -3.42 10.29 -24.14
C ILE A 153 -4.14 11.59 -24.45
N GLU A 154 -3.50 12.71 -24.14
CA GLU A 154 -4.04 14.04 -24.39
C GLU A 154 -2.96 14.97 -24.93
N THR A 155 -3.23 15.62 -26.06
CA THR A 155 -2.38 16.66 -26.61
C THR A 155 -2.91 18.03 -26.20
N THR A 156 -2.05 18.80 -25.53
CA THR A 156 -2.31 20.19 -25.12
C THR A 156 -1.32 21.13 -25.82
N ASP A 157 -1.39 22.42 -25.48
CA ASP A 157 -0.41 23.42 -25.92
C ASP A 157 1.01 23.16 -25.40
N THR A 158 1.15 22.37 -24.33
CA THR A 158 2.43 21.95 -23.75
C THR A 158 2.96 20.62 -24.31
N GLY A 159 2.28 20.03 -25.31
CA GLY A 159 2.67 18.78 -25.97
C GLY A 159 1.73 17.61 -25.67
N THR A 160 2.13 16.39 -26.05
CA THR A 160 1.33 15.19 -25.78
C THR A 160 1.71 14.57 -24.44
N HIS A 161 0.71 14.37 -23.60
CA HIS A 161 0.80 13.77 -22.28
C HIS A 161 0.10 12.42 -22.29
N ALA A 162 0.64 11.47 -21.54
CA ALA A 162 0.05 10.15 -21.42
C ALA A 162 0.19 9.61 -20.00
N LYS A 163 -0.84 8.90 -19.57
CA LYS A 163 -0.90 8.24 -18.28
C LYS A 163 -1.64 6.92 -18.39
N LEU A 164 -1.36 6.04 -17.43
CA LEU A 164 -1.90 4.69 -17.39
C LEU A 164 -2.67 4.46 -16.09
N ASP A 165 -3.87 3.89 -16.19
CA ASP A 165 -4.61 3.35 -15.07
C ASP A 165 -4.65 1.82 -15.13
N LEU A 166 -4.35 1.21 -13.99
CA LEU A 166 -4.50 -0.21 -13.69
C LEU A 166 -5.51 -0.33 -12.53
N PRO A 167 -6.82 -0.14 -12.79
CA PRO A 167 -7.83 -0.02 -11.74
C PRO A 167 -7.90 -1.26 -10.85
N ASP A 168 -7.57 -2.43 -11.40
CA ASP A 168 -7.57 -3.70 -10.67
C ASP A 168 -6.41 -3.81 -9.68
N MET A 169 -5.36 -3.02 -9.87
CA MET A 169 -4.24 -2.87 -8.94
C MET A 169 -4.34 -1.57 -8.13
N MET A 170 -5.46 -0.84 -8.25
CA MET A 170 -5.66 0.49 -7.64
C MET A 170 -4.57 1.52 -7.99
N ALA A 171 -3.84 1.29 -9.07
CA ALA A 171 -2.78 2.20 -9.50
C ALA A 171 -3.34 3.08 -10.61
N ASN A 172 -3.53 4.36 -10.31
CA ASN A 172 -4.11 5.35 -11.23
C ASN A 172 -3.09 6.45 -11.52
N ASN A 173 -3.24 7.10 -12.67
CA ASN A 173 -2.40 8.19 -13.15
C ASN A 173 -0.90 7.84 -13.20
N ILE A 174 -0.56 6.60 -13.54
CA ILE A 174 0.83 6.16 -13.67
C ILE A 174 1.47 6.90 -14.86
N PRO A 175 2.58 7.63 -14.68
CA PRO A 175 3.21 8.36 -15.78
C PRO A 175 3.66 7.46 -16.91
N VAL A 176 3.33 7.85 -18.15
CA VAL A 176 3.84 7.24 -19.38
C VAL A 176 4.88 8.17 -20.01
N THR A 177 6.04 7.62 -20.37
CA THR A 177 7.14 8.37 -20.95
C THR A 177 7.56 7.80 -22.31
N ASN A 178 8.35 8.57 -23.07
CA ASN A 178 8.86 8.16 -24.38
C ASN A 178 7.75 7.70 -25.36
N LEU A 179 6.56 8.31 -25.28
CA LEU A 179 5.48 8.03 -26.22
C LEU A 179 5.90 8.47 -27.63
N THR A 180 5.78 7.56 -28.59
CA THR A 180 6.02 7.84 -30.01
C THR A 180 4.99 7.16 -30.89
N ASN A 181 4.75 7.74 -32.06
CA ASN A 181 3.99 7.14 -33.16
C ASN A 181 4.75 7.42 -34.46
N THR A 182 5.53 6.45 -34.93
CA THR A 182 6.32 6.58 -36.16
C THR A 182 5.80 5.59 -37.19
N ASP A 183 5.27 6.08 -38.30
CA ASP A 183 4.73 5.24 -39.39
C ASP A 183 3.72 4.17 -38.91
N GLY A 184 2.91 4.51 -37.91
CA GLY A 184 1.92 3.59 -37.31
C GLY A 184 2.48 2.60 -36.30
N GLN A 185 3.78 2.69 -35.97
CA GLN A 185 4.39 1.98 -34.85
C GLN A 185 4.34 2.85 -33.59
N VAL A 186 3.65 2.35 -32.57
CA VAL A 186 3.45 3.03 -31.30
C VAL A 186 4.37 2.41 -30.25
N SER A 187 5.09 3.24 -29.50
CA SER A 187 5.87 2.77 -28.36
C SER A 187 5.83 3.76 -27.21
N TYR A 188 5.94 3.24 -25.98
CA TYR A 188 6.03 4.03 -24.75
C TYR A 188 6.65 3.21 -23.62
N ALA A 189 7.07 3.90 -22.55
CA ALA A 189 7.60 3.31 -21.33
C ALA A 189 6.72 3.65 -20.12
N VAL A 190 6.70 2.74 -19.15
CA VAL A 190 6.03 2.89 -17.85
C VAL A 190 7.09 2.74 -16.75
N PRO A 191 7.78 3.83 -16.35
CA PRO A 191 8.91 3.78 -15.44
C PRO A 191 8.62 3.08 -14.11
N ALA A 192 7.43 3.30 -13.52
CA ALA A 192 6.98 2.66 -12.28
C ALA A 192 7.09 1.13 -12.31
N ALA A 193 6.82 0.55 -13.47
CA ALA A 193 6.83 -0.89 -13.68
C ALA A 193 8.11 -1.35 -14.39
N GLN A 194 9.03 -0.43 -14.68
CA GLN A 194 10.20 -0.61 -15.55
C GLN A 194 9.84 -1.23 -16.91
N GLY A 195 8.59 -1.06 -17.34
CA GLY A 195 8.01 -1.75 -18.48
C GLY A 195 7.99 -0.91 -19.74
N THR A 196 7.83 -1.57 -20.88
CA THR A 196 7.70 -0.92 -22.19
C THR A 196 6.59 -1.55 -23.02
N PHE A 197 6.02 -0.76 -23.92
CA PHE A 197 5.13 -1.22 -24.99
C PHE A 197 5.75 -0.94 -26.35
N THR A 198 5.58 -1.87 -27.28
CA THR A 198 5.78 -1.61 -28.70
C THR A 198 4.73 -2.35 -29.51
N GLY A 199 3.99 -1.61 -30.33
CA GLY A 199 2.89 -2.16 -31.12
C GLY A 199 2.70 -1.44 -32.44
N SER A 200 1.73 -1.89 -33.23
CA SER A 200 1.38 -1.29 -34.51
C SER A 200 -0.13 -1.23 -34.69
N PHE A 201 -0.59 -0.22 -35.42
CA PHE A 201 -1.99 -0.10 -35.80
C PHE A 201 -2.43 -1.26 -36.68
N ASN A 202 -3.62 -1.77 -36.40
CA ASN A 202 -4.36 -2.69 -37.25
C ASN A 202 -5.34 -1.93 -38.16
N ASP A 203 -5.86 -2.61 -39.18
CA ASP A 203 -6.83 -2.03 -40.13
C ASP A 203 -8.14 -1.56 -39.48
N ASP A 204 -8.50 -2.13 -38.32
CA ASP A 204 -9.69 -1.78 -37.54
C ASP A 204 -9.47 -0.60 -36.57
N GLY A 205 -8.27 -0.01 -36.56
CA GLY A 205 -7.90 1.12 -35.71
C GLY A 205 -7.45 0.74 -34.30
N THR A 206 -7.40 -0.56 -33.95
CA THR A 206 -6.77 -1.03 -32.72
C THR A 206 -5.24 -1.01 -32.83
N ILE A 207 -4.54 -1.05 -31.70
CA ILE A 207 -3.07 -1.17 -31.66
C ILE A 207 -2.72 -2.48 -30.97
N THR A 208 -2.15 -3.43 -31.70
CA THR A 208 -1.64 -4.68 -31.11
C THR A 208 -0.14 -4.59 -30.93
N GLY A 209 0.34 -5.00 -29.77
CA GLY A 209 1.76 -4.93 -29.46
C GLY A 209 2.17 -5.81 -28.30
N ILE A 210 3.45 -5.75 -27.99
CA ILE A 210 4.09 -6.48 -26.90
C ILE A 210 4.29 -5.52 -25.73
N TRP A 211 3.85 -5.98 -24.56
CA TRP A 211 4.14 -5.40 -23.26
C TRP A 211 5.23 -6.21 -22.56
N THR A 212 6.35 -5.55 -22.27
CA THR A 212 7.51 -6.13 -21.61
C THR A 212 7.65 -5.56 -20.20
N PHE A 213 7.89 -6.43 -19.23
CA PHE A 213 8.23 -6.05 -17.86
C PHE A 213 9.44 -6.86 -17.40
N PRO A 214 10.41 -6.24 -16.72
CA PRO A 214 11.53 -6.96 -16.15
C PRO A 214 11.04 -8.07 -15.21
N GLY A 215 11.59 -9.26 -15.40
CA GLY A 215 11.21 -10.41 -14.62
C GLY A 215 9.74 -10.82 -14.77
N ARG A 216 9.14 -10.66 -15.95
CA ARG A 216 7.87 -11.32 -16.31
C ARG A 216 7.91 -11.70 -17.79
N GLU A 217 7.13 -12.70 -18.19
CA GLU A 217 6.97 -13.01 -19.61
C GLU A 217 6.30 -11.84 -20.34
N ASP A 218 6.71 -11.61 -21.58
CA ASP A 218 6.09 -10.63 -22.46
C ASP A 218 4.60 -10.97 -22.68
N ALA A 219 3.75 -9.94 -22.70
CA ALA A 219 2.33 -10.09 -22.96
C ALA A 219 1.95 -9.43 -24.27
N THR A 220 1.26 -10.15 -25.15
CA THR A 220 0.61 -9.50 -26.30
C THR A 220 -0.68 -8.87 -25.82
N ILE A 221 -0.83 -7.56 -26.05
CA ILE A 221 -2.03 -6.80 -25.70
C ILE A 221 -2.58 -6.09 -26.93
N THR A 222 -3.88 -5.83 -26.93
CA THR A 222 -4.55 -5.07 -28.00
C THR A 222 -5.29 -3.89 -27.38
N LEU A 223 -4.75 -2.69 -27.62
CA LEU A 223 -5.35 -1.43 -27.22
C LEU A 223 -6.49 -1.09 -28.17
N THR A 224 -7.68 -0.96 -27.62
CA THR A 224 -8.89 -0.54 -28.34
C THR A 224 -9.27 0.85 -27.88
N ARG A 225 -9.48 1.77 -28.82
CA ARG A 225 -9.92 3.12 -28.51
C ARG A 225 -11.33 3.10 -27.92
N ASP A 226 -11.51 3.75 -26.77
CA ASP A 226 -12.82 3.98 -26.17
C ASP A 226 -13.51 5.14 -26.92
N PRO A 227 -14.61 4.90 -27.64
CA PRO A 227 -15.26 5.93 -28.45
C PRO A 227 -15.97 7.01 -27.63
N ASP A 228 -16.31 6.72 -26.37
CA ASP A 228 -17.17 7.57 -25.55
C ASP A 228 -16.43 8.20 -24.35
N ASP A 229 -15.12 7.96 -24.24
CA ASP A 229 -14.25 8.36 -23.14
C ASP A 229 -14.89 8.11 -21.75
N GLN A 230 -15.69 7.04 -21.67
CA GLN A 230 -16.45 6.76 -20.45
C GLN A 230 -15.45 6.45 -19.34
N PRO A 231 -15.70 6.86 -18.08
CA PRO A 231 -14.94 6.33 -16.97
C PRO A 231 -15.06 4.80 -16.98
N ALA A 232 -13.98 4.10 -16.62
CA ALA A 232 -14.05 2.65 -16.49
C ALA A 232 -15.23 2.30 -15.58
N THR A 233 -16.07 1.34 -15.99
CA THR A 233 -17.15 0.86 -15.13
C THR A 233 -16.54 0.41 -13.80
N THR A 234 -16.88 1.12 -12.73
CA THR A 234 -16.52 0.73 -11.36
C THR A 234 -17.17 -0.60 -11.10
N ARG A 235 -16.41 -1.55 -10.54
CA ARG A 235 -16.99 -2.85 -10.23
C ARG A 235 -18.03 -2.68 -9.14
N ASN A 236 -19.11 -3.42 -9.26
CA ASN A 236 -20.15 -3.43 -8.25
C ASN A 236 -19.61 -4.11 -6.98
N ARG A 237 -19.71 -3.41 -5.85
CA ARG A 237 -19.27 -3.85 -4.52
C ARG A 237 -20.41 -3.57 -3.54
N PRO A 238 -21.54 -4.29 -3.65
CA PRO A 238 -22.81 -3.91 -3.04
C PRO A 238 -22.81 -3.95 -1.51
N GLN A 239 -21.82 -4.58 -0.89
CA GLN A 239 -21.68 -4.65 0.56
C GLN A 239 -20.90 -3.47 1.17
N VAL A 240 -20.25 -2.64 0.36
CA VAL A 240 -19.55 -1.46 0.88
C VAL A 240 -20.61 -0.51 1.47
N PRO A 241 -20.58 -0.25 2.78
CA PRO A 241 -21.60 0.55 3.45
C PRO A 241 -21.49 2.01 2.99
N THR A 242 -22.61 2.72 3.02
CA THR A 242 -22.68 4.14 2.65
C THR A 242 -23.40 4.93 3.72
N GLU A 243 -23.02 6.19 3.89
CA GLU A 243 -23.65 7.09 4.86
C GLU A 243 -25.12 7.40 4.50
N PRO A 244 -25.98 7.66 5.52
CA PRO A 244 -25.67 7.68 6.95
C PRO A 244 -25.60 6.27 7.55
N TYR A 245 -24.59 6.02 8.40
CA TYR A 245 -24.45 4.76 9.14
C TYR A 245 -25.42 4.71 10.33
N PRO A 246 -25.87 3.50 10.74
CA PRO A 246 -26.73 3.31 11.91
C PRO A 246 -25.94 3.29 13.24
N TYR A 247 -24.74 3.88 13.25
CA TYR A 247 -23.81 3.90 14.37
C TYR A 247 -22.92 5.14 14.31
N LYS A 248 -22.21 5.43 15.40
CA LYS A 248 -21.25 6.54 15.42
C LYS A 248 -19.95 6.10 14.74
N SER A 249 -19.40 6.96 13.90
CA SER A 249 -18.08 6.79 13.28
C SER A 249 -17.21 8.00 13.62
N GLU A 250 -16.00 7.77 14.09
CA GLU A 250 -15.04 8.82 14.42
C GLU A 250 -13.65 8.49 13.85
N ASP A 251 -13.04 9.44 13.15
CA ASP A 251 -11.63 9.36 12.80
C ASP A 251 -10.77 9.71 14.01
N VAL A 252 -9.75 8.90 14.25
CA VAL A 252 -8.93 8.92 15.45
C VAL A 252 -7.45 8.85 15.09
N THR A 253 -6.61 9.43 15.94
CA THR A 253 -5.16 9.25 15.88
C THR A 253 -4.63 8.95 17.27
N TYR A 254 -3.61 8.10 17.34
CA TYR A 254 -2.96 7.72 18.60
C TYR A 254 -1.50 7.36 18.39
N ASN A 255 -0.67 7.66 19.38
CA ASN A 255 0.77 7.38 19.32
C ASN A 255 1.06 5.93 19.67
N ASN A 256 2.06 5.33 19.02
CA ASN A 256 2.63 4.07 19.44
C ASN A 256 3.72 4.34 20.50
N PRO A 257 3.51 4.00 21.78
CA PRO A 257 4.48 4.27 22.83
C PRO A 257 5.77 3.43 22.73
N ALA A 258 5.74 2.33 21.98
CA ALA A 258 6.90 1.47 21.74
C ALA A 258 7.74 1.90 20.53
N ALA A 259 7.26 2.86 19.73
CA ALA A 259 7.94 3.35 18.53
C ALA A 259 7.88 4.89 18.46
N GLU A 260 8.98 5.55 18.82
CA GLU A 260 9.07 7.01 18.79
C GLU A 260 8.82 7.56 17.37
N GLY A 261 7.97 8.58 17.28
CA GLY A 261 7.61 9.21 16.00
C GLY A 261 6.55 8.45 15.17
N VAL A 262 6.05 7.31 15.67
CA VAL A 262 4.94 6.57 15.05
C VAL A 262 3.61 6.98 15.68
N THR A 263 2.75 7.58 14.85
CA THR A 263 1.36 7.91 15.15
C THR A 263 0.49 7.18 14.13
N LEU A 264 -0.46 6.40 14.63
CA LEU A 264 -1.39 5.64 13.82
C LEU A 264 -2.69 6.42 13.65
N ALA A 265 -3.23 6.39 12.44
CA ALA A 265 -4.52 6.96 12.09
C ALA A 265 -5.53 5.86 11.81
N GLY A 266 -6.75 6.03 12.28
CA GLY A 266 -7.80 5.03 12.14
C GLY A 266 -9.20 5.59 12.25
N THR A 267 -10.17 4.69 12.22
CA THR A 267 -11.58 4.99 12.42
C THR A 267 -12.12 4.04 13.49
N LEU A 268 -12.74 4.61 14.52
CA LEU A 268 -13.48 3.87 15.55
C LEU A 268 -14.97 3.97 15.26
N THR A 269 -15.63 2.83 15.06
CA THR A 269 -17.08 2.73 14.94
C THR A 269 -17.68 2.22 16.25
N ILE A 270 -18.73 2.88 16.74
CA ILE A 270 -19.31 2.63 18.07
C ILE A 270 -20.81 2.38 17.91
N PRO A 271 -21.35 1.25 18.41
CA PRO A 271 -22.77 0.95 18.31
C PRO A 271 -23.66 2.03 18.94
N GLU A 272 -24.92 2.11 18.52
CA GLU A 272 -25.91 2.92 19.23
C GLU A 272 -26.22 2.32 20.61
N GLY A 273 -26.46 3.20 21.60
CA GLY A 273 -26.82 2.82 22.97
C GLY A 273 -25.85 3.36 24.01
N ASP A 274 -26.05 2.95 25.27
CA ASP A 274 -25.33 3.49 26.42
C ASP A 274 -23.96 2.83 26.69
N GLY A 275 -23.68 1.70 26.04
CA GLY A 275 -22.46 0.91 26.26
C GLY A 275 -22.29 0.46 27.73
N PRO A 276 -21.06 0.18 28.18
CA PRO A 276 -19.87 0.01 27.35
C PRO A 276 -19.99 -1.22 26.43
N PHE A 277 -19.30 -1.21 25.29
CA PHE A 277 -19.38 -2.27 24.28
C PHE A 277 -18.11 -3.12 24.22
N PRO A 278 -18.21 -4.44 23.92
CA PRO A 278 -17.05 -5.20 23.50
C PRO A 278 -16.43 -4.56 22.26
N ALA A 279 -15.11 -4.70 22.10
CA ALA A 279 -14.40 -4.08 20.99
C ALA A 279 -13.48 -5.04 20.23
N ALA A 280 -13.49 -4.90 18.91
CA ALA A 280 -12.59 -5.61 18.00
C ALA A 280 -11.61 -4.63 17.34
N ILE A 281 -10.32 -4.91 17.45
CA ILE A 281 -9.28 -4.23 16.68
C ILE A 281 -8.99 -5.09 15.45
N LEU A 282 -9.20 -4.55 14.25
CA LEU A 282 -8.91 -5.27 13.02
C LEU A 282 -7.45 -5.07 12.63
N ILE A 283 -6.73 -6.17 12.45
CA ILE A 283 -5.30 -6.20 12.09
C ILE A 283 -5.19 -6.77 10.68
N SER A 284 -4.70 -5.94 9.76
CA SER A 284 -4.62 -6.20 8.31
C SER A 284 -3.65 -7.33 7.96
N GLY A 285 -3.80 -7.87 6.76
CA GLY A 285 -2.86 -8.83 6.17
C GLY A 285 -1.57 -8.17 5.65
N SER A 286 -0.77 -8.96 4.93
CA SER A 286 0.53 -8.50 4.42
C SER A 286 0.41 -7.45 3.34
N GLY A 287 1.40 -6.55 3.27
CA GLY A 287 1.44 -5.46 2.30
C GLY A 287 1.15 -4.10 2.94
N PRO A 288 1.34 -3.00 2.20
CA PRO A 288 1.01 -1.66 2.69
C PRO A 288 -0.51 -1.44 2.68
N GLN A 289 -1.20 -1.75 3.77
CA GLN A 289 -2.68 -1.73 3.81
C GLN A 289 -3.25 -0.41 4.34
N ASP A 290 -4.37 0.01 3.76
CA ASP A 290 -5.24 1.00 4.39
C ASP A 290 -6.09 0.35 5.48
N ARG A 291 -6.77 1.17 6.31
CA ARG A 291 -7.69 0.70 7.36
C ARG A 291 -8.88 -0.12 6.87
N ASN A 292 -9.07 -0.28 5.55
CA ASN A 292 -10.15 -1.06 4.97
C ASN A 292 -9.66 -2.40 4.40
N GLU A 293 -8.35 -2.64 4.40
CA GLU A 293 -7.69 -3.76 3.72
C GLU A 293 -8.11 -3.82 2.25
N THR A 294 -8.04 -2.68 1.57
CA THR A 294 -8.60 -2.55 0.22
C THR A 294 -7.83 -3.40 -0.80
N VAL A 295 -8.55 -4.27 -1.53
CA VAL A 295 -7.96 -5.13 -2.56
C VAL A 295 -8.95 -5.39 -3.70
N PHE A 296 -8.55 -5.19 -4.96
CA PHE A 296 -9.44 -5.28 -6.14
C PHE A 296 -10.78 -4.51 -5.99
N GLY A 297 -10.76 -3.37 -5.28
CA GLY A 297 -11.93 -2.56 -4.96
C GLY A 297 -12.84 -3.11 -3.85
N HIS A 298 -12.52 -4.27 -3.28
CA HIS A 298 -13.15 -4.74 -2.04
C HIS A 298 -12.57 -4.02 -0.84
N GLN A 299 -13.40 -3.81 0.19
CA GLN A 299 -13.04 -3.19 1.46
C GLN A 299 -13.47 -4.11 2.62
N PRO A 300 -12.87 -5.30 2.78
CA PRO A 300 -13.32 -6.35 3.69
C PRO A 300 -13.40 -5.87 5.15
N PHE A 301 -12.45 -5.06 5.61
CA PHE A 301 -12.49 -4.54 6.98
C PHE A 301 -13.58 -3.50 7.18
N LEU A 302 -13.89 -2.67 6.17
CA LEU A 302 -15.03 -1.75 6.28
C LEU A 302 -16.36 -2.51 6.37
N VAL A 303 -16.54 -3.52 5.52
CA VAL A 303 -17.76 -4.36 5.52
C VAL A 303 -17.90 -5.14 6.82
N LEU A 304 -16.82 -5.73 7.32
CA LEU A 304 -16.82 -6.44 8.60
C LEU A 304 -17.09 -5.48 9.77
N SER A 305 -16.49 -4.28 9.77
CA SER A 305 -16.72 -3.25 10.78
C SER A 305 -18.17 -2.79 10.83
N ASP A 306 -18.79 -2.53 9.68
CA ASP A 306 -20.20 -2.17 9.58
C ASP A 306 -21.11 -3.26 10.16
N TYR A 307 -20.83 -4.52 9.81
CA TYR A 307 -21.58 -5.65 10.33
C TYR A 307 -21.41 -5.79 11.85
N LEU A 308 -20.18 -5.83 12.37
CA LEU A 308 -19.91 -6.00 13.79
C LEU A 308 -20.47 -4.85 14.63
N THR A 309 -20.31 -3.60 14.18
CA THR A 309 -20.84 -2.43 14.90
C THR A 309 -22.36 -2.39 14.91
N SER A 310 -23.01 -2.76 13.80
CA SER A 310 -24.48 -2.91 13.77
C SER A 310 -24.99 -4.04 14.67
N HIS A 311 -24.11 -4.93 15.13
CA HIS A 311 -24.41 -6.04 16.04
C HIS A 311 -23.78 -5.85 17.44
N GLY A 312 -23.53 -4.61 17.86
CA GLY A 312 -23.19 -4.30 19.25
C GLY A 312 -21.70 -4.41 19.61
N ILE A 313 -20.81 -4.50 18.62
CA ILE A 313 -19.35 -4.58 18.84
C ILE A 313 -18.68 -3.31 18.28
N ALA A 314 -18.01 -2.55 19.13
CA ALA A 314 -17.21 -1.43 18.66
C ALA A 314 -16.01 -1.93 17.84
N VAL A 315 -15.63 -1.23 16.78
CA VAL A 315 -14.54 -1.67 15.91
C VAL A 315 -13.54 -0.55 15.66
N LEU A 316 -12.27 -0.83 15.92
CA LEU A 316 -11.16 0.05 15.54
C LEU A 316 -10.43 -0.55 14.34
N ARG A 317 -10.35 0.24 13.28
CA ARG A 317 -9.55 -0.04 12.09
C ARG A 317 -8.53 1.06 11.91
N TYR A 318 -7.31 0.74 11.48
CA TYR A 318 -6.24 1.73 11.35
C TYR A 318 -5.40 1.47 10.10
N ASP A 319 -4.83 2.54 9.54
CA ASP A 319 -3.87 2.43 8.44
C ASP A 319 -2.56 1.89 8.99
N ASP A 320 -1.92 0.98 8.26
CA ASP A 320 -0.61 0.46 8.67
C ASP A 320 0.41 1.60 8.81
N ARG A 321 1.41 1.41 9.67
CA ARG A 321 2.48 2.42 9.84
C ARG A 321 3.09 2.82 8.49
N GLY A 322 3.27 4.12 8.31
CA GLY A 322 3.78 4.72 7.06
C GLY A 322 2.81 4.68 5.88
N ILE A 323 1.56 4.22 6.07
CA ILE A 323 0.53 4.17 5.04
C ILE A 323 -0.56 5.20 5.32
N ASN A 324 -1.03 5.86 4.25
CA ASN A 324 -2.05 6.91 4.29
C ASN A 324 -1.76 7.99 5.35
N GLN A 325 -2.56 8.04 6.42
CA GLN A 325 -2.48 9.06 7.46
C GLN A 325 -1.61 8.62 8.65
N SER A 326 -1.20 7.36 8.71
CA SER A 326 -0.27 6.86 9.73
C SER A 326 1.16 7.26 9.39
N THR A 327 1.92 7.73 10.38
CA THR A 327 3.34 8.03 10.22
C THR A 327 4.20 6.76 10.37
N GLY A 328 5.51 6.87 10.12
CA GLY A 328 6.47 5.78 10.24
C GLY A 328 7.00 5.31 8.88
N ASP A 329 7.81 4.25 8.89
CA ASP A 329 8.43 3.67 7.69
C ASP A 329 8.00 2.21 7.53
N TYR A 330 7.07 1.98 6.60
CA TYR A 330 6.59 0.63 6.25
C TYR A 330 7.72 -0.27 5.72
N ALA A 331 8.66 0.28 4.93
CA ALA A 331 9.69 -0.51 4.26
C ALA A 331 10.72 -1.10 5.24
N GLN A 332 10.87 -0.49 6.42
CA GLN A 332 11.74 -0.98 7.50
C GLN A 332 11.00 -1.82 8.54
N ALA A 333 9.67 -1.85 8.51
CA ALA A 333 8.85 -2.54 9.49
C ALA A 333 8.84 -4.07 9.30
N THR A 334 8.54 -4.77 10.39
CA THR A 334 8.35 -6.22 10.46
C THR A 334 7.05 -6.57 11.15
N SER A 335 6.65 -7.84 11.18
CA SER A 335 5.45 -8.25 11.94
C SER A 335 5.59 -8.01 13.46
N ALA A 336 6.81 -7.94 14.00
CA ALA A 336 7.04 -7.53 15.39
C ALA A 336 6.68 -6.05 15.62
N ASP A 337 7.01 -5.20 14.65
CA ASP A 337 6.66 -3.79 14.67
C ASP A 337 5.14 -3.61 14.62
N PHE A 338 4.46 -4.28 13.68
CA PHE A 338 3.00 -4.24 13.60
C PHE A 338 2.30 -4.78 14.84
N ALA A 339 2.92 -5.72 15.58
CA ALA A 339 2.42 -6.16 16.87
C ALA A 339 2.43 -5.05 17.93
N THR A 340 3.42 -4.15 17.89
CA THR A 340 3.41 -2.96 18.75
C THR A 340 2.32 -1.97 18.35
N ASP A 341 1.99 -1.88 17.06
CA ASP A 341 0.89 -1.04 16.56
C ASP A 341 -0.48 -1.56 17.05
N ALA A 342 -0.70 -2.87 17.00
CA ALA A 342 -1.90 -3.50 17.55
C ALA A 342 -2.04 -3.24 19.07
N ASN A 343 -0.94 -3.30 19.81
CA ASN A 343 -0.94 -2.97 21.24
C ASN A 343 -1.13 -1.47 21.52
N ALA A 344 -0.68 -0.58 20.62
CA ALA A 344 -1.00 0.84 20.70
C ALA A 344 -2.49 1.11 20.46
N ALA A 345 -3.11 0.40 19.52
CA ALA A 345 -4.55 0.43 19.28
C ALA A 345 -5.34 -0.05 20.50
N PHE A 346 -4.89 -1.15 21.13
CA PHE A 346 -5.45 -1.63 22.40
C PHE A 346 -5.35 -0.57 23.49
N ALA A 347 -4.17 0.02 23.70
CA ALA A 347 -3.97 1.06 24.69
C ALA A 347 -4.88 2.27 24.43
N TYR A 348 -5.05 2.69 23.18
CA TYR A 348 -5.98 3.75 22.81
C TYR A 348 -7.42 3.42 23.22
N LEU A 349 -7.92 2.21 22.92
CA LEU A 349 -9.26 1.80 23.29
C LEU A 349 -9.50 1.76 24.80
N THR A 350 -8.48 1.47 25.63
CA THR A 350 -8.61 1.54 27.10
C THR A 350 -8.81 2.97 27.63
N THR A 351 -8.63 4.00 26.80
CA THR A 351 -8.93 5.39 27.16
C THR A 351 -10.38 5.81 26.87
N ARG A 352 -11.15 4.95 26.18
CA ARG A 352 -12.49 5.25 25.68
C ARG A 352 -13.54 4.78 26.69
N PRO A 353 -14.41 5.67 27.20
CA PRO A 353 -15.47 5.28 28.15
C PRO A 353 -16.58 4.44 27.52
N GLU A 354 -16.75 4.48 26.20
CA GLU A 354 -17.75 3.71 25.46
C GLU A 354 -17.36 2.22 25.31
N ILE A 355 -16.13 1.86 25.65
CA ILE A 355 -15.56 0.53 25.43
C ILE A 355 -15.48 -0.23 26.75
N ASP A 356 -15.87 -1.50 26.73
CA ASP A 356 -15.66 -2.40 27.86
C ASP A 356 -14.21 -2.88 27.84
N HIS A 357 -13.43 -2.42 28.81
CA HIS A 357 -11.99 -2.64 28.87
C HIS A 357 -11.61 -4.09 29.14
N ASP A 358 -12.54 -4.90 29.68
CA ASP A 358 -12.37 -6.33 29.88
C ASP A 358 -12.76 -7.16 28.64
N ALA A 359 -13.21 -6.50 27.56
CA ALA A 359 -13.75 -7.12 26.35
C ALA A 359 -13.14 -6.55 25.05
N ILE A 360 -11.86 -6.16 25.07
CA ILE A 360 -11.11 -5.72 23.89
C ILE A 360 -10.34 -6.91 23.30
N GLY A 361 -10.62 -7.26 22.05
CA GLY A 361 -9.97 -8.37 21.35
C GLY A 361 -9.36 -7.98 20.01
N PHE A 362 -8.58 -8.90 19.46
CA PHE A 362 -7.94 -8.77 18.15
C PHE A 362 -8.66 -9.63 17.11
N VAL A 363 -8.84 -9.08 15.91
CA VAL A 363 -9.35 -9.80 14.73
C VAL A 363 -8.34 -9.61 13.61
N GLY A 364 -7.52 -10.62 13.37
CA GLY A 364 -6.40 -10.53 12.43
C GLY A 364 -6.63 -11.34 11.17
N HIS A 365 -6.48 -10.72 9.99
CA HIS A 365 -6.56 -11.40 8.70
C HIS A 365 -5.18 -11.73 8.14
N SER A 366 -4.98 -12.97 7.67
CA SER A 366 -3.73 -13.42 7.06
C SER A 366 -2.51 -13.12 7.97
N GLU A 367 -1.63 -12.19 7.60
CA GLU A 367 -0.56 -11.71 8.49
C GLU A 367 -1.10 -11.12 9.81
N GLY A 368 -2.21 -10.40 9.82
CA GLY A 368 -2.85 -9.95 11.06
C GLY A 368 -3.14 -11.10 12.04
N GLY A 369 -3.44 -12.29 11.51
CA GLY A 369 -3.62 -13.51 12.28
C GLY A 369 -2.34 -14.02 12.95
N LEU A 370 -1.16 -13.70 12.39
CA LEU A 370 0.15 -13.99 13.00
C LEU A 370 0.63 -12.86 13.91
N ILE A 371 0.29 -11.61 13.60
CA ILE A 371 0.62 -10.42 14.39
C ILE A 371 -0.10 -10.45 15.75
N GLY A 372 -1.37 -10.85 15.80
CA GLY A 372 -2.15 -10.93 17.04
C GLY A 372 -1.45 -11.73 18.15
N PRO A 373 -1.04 -12.99 17.91
CA PRO A 373 -0.27 -13.78 18.89
C PRO A 373 1.08 -13.16 19.29
N ILE A 374 1.77 -12.46 18.38
CA ILE A 374 2.99 -11.72 18.72
C ILE A 374 2.64 -10.58 19.69
N ALA A 375 1.60 -9.81 19.42
CA ALA A 375 1.16 -8.71 20.28
C ALA A 375 0.69 -9.20 21.67
N ILE A 376 -0.05 -10.31 21.71
CA ILE A 376 -0.56 -10.91 22.95
C ILE A 376 0.57 -11.35 23.89
N ASN A 377 1.73 -11.77 23.37
CA ASN A 377 2.88 -12.11 24.21
C ASN A 377 3.31 -10.96 25.13
N ASP A 378 3.18 -9.72 24.65
CA ASP A 378 3.50 -8.51 25.41
C ASP A 378 2.27 -7.86 26.09
N ASN A 379 1.06 -8.33 25.76
CA ASN A 379 -0.20 -7.84 26.31
C ASN A 379 -1.20 -8.97 26.58
N GLN A 380 -1.17 -9.50 27.80
CA GLN A 380 -2.07 -10.58 28.23
C GLN A 380 -3.49 -10.11 28.59
N ASN A 381 -3.80 -8.81 28.47
CA ASN A 381 -5.14 -8.26 28.76
C ASN A 381 -6.09 -8.36 27.55
N VAL A 382 -5.61 -8.80 26.39
CA VAL A 382 -6.46 -9.04 25.21
C VAL A 382 -7.50 -10.11 25.56
N ALA A 383 -8.78 -9.77 25.43
CA ALA A 383 -9.90 -10.57 25.89
C ALA A 383 -10.21 -11.77 24.96
N PHE A 384 -9.93 -11.63 23.66
CA PHE A 384 -10.13 -12.69 22.66
C PHE A 384 -9.27 -12.47 21.41
N MET A 385 -9.07 -13.53 20.63
CA MET A 385 -8.42 -13.50 19.32
C MET A 385 -9.30 -14.19 18.27
N VAL A 386 -9.55 -13.51 17.15
CA VAL A 386 -10.14 -14.09 15.94
C VAL A 386 -9.06 -14.10 14.85
N MET A 387 -8.68 -15.30 14.40
CA MET A 387 -7.75 -15.50 13.29
C MET A 387 -8.53 -15.80 12.01
N LEU A 388 -8.50 -14.87 11.06
CA LEU A 388 -9.10 -14.99 9.74
C LEU A 388 -8.00 -15.42 8.75
N ALA A 389 -7.96 -16.69 8.38
CA ALA A 389 -6.87 -17.26 7.59
C ALA A 389 -5.46 -17.03 8.18
N GLY A 390 -5.36 -16.97 9.50
CA GLY A 390 -4.09 -16.76 10.22
C GLY A 390 -3.18 -18.01 10.18
N PRO A 391 -1.86 -17.86 9.97
CA PRO A 391 -0.88 -18.94 9.95
C PRO A 391 -0.89 -19.86 11.20
N GLY A 392 -1.24 -21.12 11.00
CA GLY A 392 -1.10 -22.24 11.94
C GLY A 392 0.08 -23.16 11.65
N THR A 393 0.86 -22.85 10.62
CA THR A 393 2.08 -23.57 10.24
C THR A 393 3.25 -22.60 10.02
N PRO A 394 4.51 -23.06 10.10
CA PRO A 394 5.67 -22.21 9.84
C PRO A 394 5.61 -21.54 8.46
N ALA A 395 6.06 -20.29 8.37
CA ALA A 395 5.94 -19.47 7.17
C ALA A 395 6.57 -20.11 5.92
N LEU A 396 7.74 -20.76 6.07
CA LEU A 396 8.38 -21.49 4.96
C LEU A 396 7.49 -22.58 4.37
N LYS A 397 6.66 -23.24 5.19
CA LYS A 397 5.75 -24.28 4.71
C LYS A 397 4.53 -23.70 4.00
N ILE A 398 4.04 -22.55 4.48
CA ILE A 398 3.00 -21.78 3.79
C ILE A 398 3.49 -21.37 2.39
N ILE A 399 4.69 -20.78 2.29
CA ILE A 399 5.27 -20.39 0.99
C ILE A 399 5.42 -21.58 0.04
N GLU A 400 5.87 -22.73 0.53
CA GLU A 400 5.97 -23.96 -0.26
C GLU A 400 4.61 -24.39 -0.83
N SER A 401 3.60 -24.51 0.03
CA SER A 401 2.25 -24.97 -0.35
C SER A 401 1.52 -23.93 -1.21
N GLN A 402 1.65 -22.65 -0.89
CA GLN A 402 1.08 -21.52 -1.65
C GLN A 402 1.62 -21.49 -3.08
N ASN A 403 2.95 -21.52 -3.25
CA ASN A 403 3.56 -21.49 -4.59
C ASN A 403 3.12 -22.67 -5.46
N ARG A 404 3.01 -23.86 -4.86
CA ARG A 404 2.51 -25.05 -5.54
C ARG A 404 1.07 -24.87 -6.03
N LEU A 405 0.16 -24.44 -5.16
CA LEU A 405 -1.25 -24.26 -5.51
C LEU A 405 -1.46 -23.15 -6.55
N ILE A 406 -0.74 -22.05 -6.42
CA ILE A 406 -0.78 -20.96 -7.40
C ILE A 406 -0.33 -21.46 -8.77
N ALA A 407 0.81 -22.15 -8.86
CA ALA A 407 1.29 -22.71 -10.12
C ALA A 407 0.32 -23.74 -10.72
N GLN A 408 -0.28 -24.61 -9.89
CA GLN A 408 -1.33 -25.54 -10.32
C GLN A 408 -2.57 -24.81 -10.86
N SER A 409 -3.02 -23.74 -10.20
CA SER A 409 -4.16 -22.94 -10.65
C SER A 409 -3.91 -22.26 -12.00
N GLN A 410 -2.65 -22.05 -12.36
CA GLN A 410 -2.21 -21.49 -13.64
C GLN A 410 -2.02 -22.54 -14.73
N GLY A 411 -2.20 -23.83 -14.42
CA GLY A 411 -2.09 -24.93 -15.37
C GLY A 411 -0.65 -25.38 -15.65
N ALA A 412 0.32 -24.99 -14.82
CA ALA A 412 1.69 -25.50 -14.89
C ALA A 412 1.70 -27.02 -14.66
N ASP A 413 2.62 -27.72 -15.33
CA ASP A 413 2.78 -29.16 -15.11
C ASP A 413 3.62 -29.46 -13.85
N GLU A 414 3.59 -30.73 -13.40
CA GLU A 414 4.25 -31.11 -12.14
C GLU A 414 5.78 -30.93 -12.15
N GLU A 415 6.41 -31.00 -13.33
CA GLU A 415 7.86 -30.75 -13.45
C GLU A 415 8.16 -29.26 -13.27
N GLU A 416 7.39 -28.39 -13.92
CA GLU A 416 7.48 -26.93 -13.79
C GLU A 416 7.18 -26.46 -12.34
N ILE A 417 6.13 -27.02 -11.74
CA ILE A 417 5.76 -26.76 -10.34
C ILE A 417 6.90 -27.18 -9.40
N SER A 418 7.44 -28.39 -9.58
CA SER A 418 8.50 -28.89 -8.70
C SER A 418 9.76 -28.03 -8.77
N LYS A 419 10.21 -27.66 -9.98
CA LYS A 419 11.38 -26.79 -10.18
C LYS A 419 11.17 -25.39 -9.59
N SER A 420 10.02 -24.77 -9.87
CA SER A 420 9.73 -23.42 -9.38
C SER A 420 9.63 -23.36 -7.86
N VAL A 421 8.97 -24.34 -7.23
CA VAL A 421 8.89 -24.47 -5.77
C VAL A 421 10.26 -24.73 -5.17
N GLU A 422 11.07 -25.62 -5.75
CA GLU A 422 12.41 -25.92 -5.24
C GLU A 422 13.31 -24.68 -5.24
N LEU A 423 13.39 -23.97 -6.37
CA LEU A 423 14.19 -22.74 -6.44
C LEU A 423 13.69 -21.67 -5.47
N SER A 424 12.38 -21.46 -5.41
CA SER A 424 11.76 -20.51 -4.47
C SER A 424 12.09 -20.86 -3.01
N MET A 425 12.10 -22.15 -2.66
CA MET A 425 12.43 -22.61 -1.32
C MET A 425 13.92 -22.50 -1.00
N MET A 426 14.82 -22.67 -1.98
CA MET A 426 16.24 -22.38 -1.80
C MET A 426 16.46 -20.91 -1.45
N ILE A 427 15.85 -20.00 -2.21
CA ILE A 427 15.91 -18.54 -2.00
C ILE A 427 15.31 -18.17 -0.64
N SER A 428 14.13 -18.68 -0.32
CA SER A 428 13.42 -18.41 0.94
C SER A 428 14.21 -18.89 2.16
N ARG A 429 14.83 -20.08 2.09
CA ARG A 429 15.70 -20.59 3.18
C ARG A 429 16.97 -19.76 3.34
N ALA A 430 17.56 -19.28 2.24
CA ALA A 430 18.70 -18.38 2.29
C ALA A 430 18.36 -17.04 2.96
N ALA A 431 17.22 -16.43 2.59
CA ALA A 431 16.70 -15.22 3.21
C ALA A 431 16.39 -15.44 4.70
N ALA A 432 15.72 -16.55 5.05
CA ALA A 432 15.43 -16.91 6.44
C ALA A 432 16.71 -17.14 7.28
N ALA A 433 17.79 -17.65 6.69
CA ALA A 433 19.05 -17.87 7.40
C ALA A 433 19.90 -16.60 7.58
N SER A 434 19.50 -15.49 6.95
CA SER A 434 20.30 -14.27 6.90
C SER A 434 20.19 -13.41 8.15
N THR A 435 21.20 -12.56 8.38
CA THR A 435 21.23 -11.60 9.49
C THR A 435 21.00 -10.14 9.07
N SER A 436 21.19 -9.80 7.80
CA SER A 436 20.95 -8.47 7.24
C SER A 436 20.49 -8.56 5.78
N ALA A 437 20.14 -7.43 5.17
CA ALA A 437 19.78 -7.36 3.76
C ALA A 437 20.96 -7.76 2.85
N GLU A 438 22.17 -7.31 3.19
CA GLU A 438 23.41 -7.61 2.45
C GLU A 438 23.78 -9.10 2.56
N ASP A 439 23.56 -9.72 3.74
CA ASP A 439 23.76 -11.16 3.92
C ASP A 439 22.72 -11.97 3.13
N ALA A 440 21.46 -11.54 3.12
CA ALA A 440 20.42 -12.16 2.29
C ALA A 440 20.78 -12.08 0.80
N GLU A 441 21.14 -10.89 0.31
CA GLU A 441 21.58 -10.69 -1.06
C GLU A 441 22.76 -11.60 -1.43
N ALA A 442 23.81 -11.62 -0.61
CA ALA A 442 24.98 -12.45 -0.85
C ALA A 442 24.63 -13.94 -0.94
N ARG A 443 23.75 -14.43 -0.06
CA ARG A 443 23.29 -15.84 -0.05
C ARG A 443 22.43 -16.18 -1.25
N ILE A 444 21.51 -15.28 -1.64
CA ILE A 444 20.62 -15.48 -2.79
C ILE A 444 21.45 -15.50 -4.09
N ARG A 445 22.38 -14.55 -4.26
CA ARG A 445 23.28 -14.52 -5.42
C ARG A 445 24.19 -15.75 -5.49
N ALA A 446 24.60 -16.30 -4.34
CA ALA A 446 25.37 -17.54 -4.29
C ALA A 446 24.57 -18.78 -4.72
N ILE A 447 23.23 -18.72 -4.65
CA ILE A 447 22.33 -19.77 -5.14
C ILE A 447 22.05 -19.58 -6.63
N MET A 448 21.76 -18.35 -7.06
CA MET A 448 21.33 -18.05 -8.43
C MET A 448 22.52 -17.93 -9.39
N THR A 449 23.34 -18.98 -9.48
CA THR A 449 24.44 -19.06 -10.47
C THR A 449 23.91 -19.35 -11.87
N PRO A 450 24.65 -19.04 -12.96
CA PRO A 450 24.21 -19.36 -14.32
C PRO A 450 23.86 -20.83 -14.53
N GLU A 451 24.56 -21.75 -13.84
CA GLU A 451 24.27 -23.19 -13.90
C GLU A 451 22.92 -23.53 -13.26
N VAL A 452 22.63 -22.98 -12.08
CA VAL A 452 21.33 -23.19 -11.40
C VAL A 452 20.22 -22.55 -12.23
N LEU A 453 20.41 -21.33 -12.71
CA LEU A 453 19.41 -20.66 -13.56
C LEU A 453 19.10 -21.47 -14.83
N ALA A 454 20.12 -22.04 -15.48
CA ALA A 454 19.93 -22.92 -16.63
C ALA A 454 19.23 -24.25 -16.26
N GLU A 455 19.54 -24.85 -15.11
CA GLU A 455 18.90 -26.08 -14.62
C GLU A 455 17.41 -25.86 -14.33
N PHE A 456 17.07 -24.72 -13.73
CA PHE A 456 15.71 -24.36 -13.35
C PHE A 456 14.93 -23.63 -14.46
N GLY A 457 15.55 -23.34 -15.61
CA GLY A 457 14.92 -22.64 -16.73
C GLY A 457 14.55 -21.19 -16.43
N VAL A 458 15.32 -20.52 -15.56
CA VAL A 458 15.08 -19.15 -15.09
C VAL A 458 16.05 -18.17 -15.74
N ASP A 459 15.54 -17.03 -16.19
CA ASP A 459 16.34 -15.98 -16.81
C ASP A 459 17.18 -15.20 -15.77
N GLU A 460 18.42 -14.83 -16.12
CA GLU A 460 19.32 -14.05 -15.25
C GLU A 460 18.73 -12.71 -14.80
N SER A 461 17.84 -12.10 -15.58
CA SER A 461 17.12 -10.88 -15.19
C SER A 461 16.27 -11.03 -13.93
N ARG A 462 15.97 -12.27 -13.51
CA ARG A 462 15.21 -12.56 -12.28
C ARG A 462 16.01 -12.38 -11.01
N ILE A 463 17.34 -12.38 -11.07
CA ILE A 463 18.22 -12.29 -9.89
C ILE A 463 17.90 -11.03 -9.07
N GLU A 464 17.89 -9.85 -9.71
CA GLU A 464 17.67 -8.59 -9.01
C GLU A 464 16.28 -8.52 -8.38
N SER A 465 15.26 -9.05 -9.07
CA SER A 465 13.90 -9.12 -8.51
C SER A 465 13.81 -10.04 -7.30
N ALA A 466 14.50 -11.19 -7.33
CA ALA A 466 14.53 -12.15 -6.23
C ALA A 466 15.26 -11.58 -5.01
N VAL A 467 16.40 -10.91 -5.23
CA VAL A 467 17.15 -10.20 -4.18
C VAL A 467 16.28 -9.10 -3.57
N ALA A 468 15.69 -8.23 -4.39
CA ALA A 468 14.90 -7.10 -3.90
C ALA A 468 13.70 -7.56 -3.05
N GLN A 469 13.01 -8.63 -3.46
CA GLN A 469 11.84 -9.14 -2.73
C GLN A 469 12.21 -9.92 -1.46
N SER A 470 13.32 -10.65 -1.49
CA SER A 470 13.66 -11.59 -0.40
C SER A 470 14.57 -10.99 0.67
N SER A 471 15.24 -9.87 0.37
CA SER A 471 16.18 -9.23 1.30
C SER A 471 15.57 -8.17 2.22
N THR A 472 14.28 -7.85 2.08
CA THR A 472 13.62 -6.83 2.92
C THR A 472 13.59 -7.25 4.40
N PRO A 473 13.56 -6.29 5.36
CA PRO A 473 13.40 -6.62 6.77
C PRO A 473 12.20 -7.51 7.05
N TRP A 474 11.04 -7.15 6.48
CA TRP A 474 9.80 -7.91 6.60
C TRP A 474 9.95 -9.35 6.09
N THR A 475 10.43 -9.58 4.86
CA THR A 475 10.52 -10.93 4.28
C THR A 475 11.43 -11.82 5.12
N ARG A 476 12.58 -11.31 5.55
CA ARG A 476 13.52 -12.07 6.40
C ARG A 476 12.93 -12.39 7.77
N TYR A 477 12.10 -11.51 8.33
CA TYR A 477 11.41 -11.75 9.60
C TYR A 477 10.30 -12.79 9.41
N PHE A 478 9.41 -12.59 8.43
CA PHE A 478 8.29 -13.47 8.12
C PHE A 478 8.76 -14.89 7.84
N LEU A 479 9.80 -15.09 7.03
CA LEU A 479 10.29 -16.44 6.70
C LEU A 479 10.89 -17.19 7.90
N LYS A 480 11.21 -16.51 9.01
CA LYS A 480 11.63 -17.13 10.27
C LYS A 480 10.47 -17.47 11.19
N TYR A 481 9.26 -16.98 10.89
CA TYR A 481 8.10 -17.14 11.76
C TYR A 481 7.70 -18.61 11.89
N ASP A 482 7.65 -19.07 13.14
CA ASP A 482 7.01 -20.31 13.54
C ASP A 482 5.90 -19.99 14.56
N PRO A 483 4.63 -20.29 14.26
CA PRO A 483 3.52 -20.01 15.18
C PRO A 483 3.66 -20.74 16.52
N ALA A 484 4.44 -21.83 16.60
CA ALA A 484 4.70 -22.52 17.86
C ALA A 484 5.41 -21.64 18.90
N ASP A 485 6.19 -20.64 18.46
CA ASP A 485 6.91 -19.73 19.34
C ASP A 485 5.98 -18.75 20.07
N PHE A 486 4.82 -18.44 19.48
CA PHE A 486 3.93 -17.38 19.96
C PHE A 486 2.59 -17.90 20.50
N MET A 487 1.99 -18.90 19.84
CA MET A 487 0.67 -19.42 20.22
C MET A 487 0.64 -20.03 21.62
N GLY A 488 1.79 -20.51 22.11
CA GLY A 488 1.93 -21.06 23.46
C GLY A 488 1.65 -20.06 24.58
N ALA A 489 1.62 -18.76 24.32
CA ALA A 489 1.31 -17.71 25.30
C ALA A 489 -0.11 -17.13 25.18
N VAL A 490 -0.85 -17.49 24.12
CA VAL A 490 -2.25 -17.08 23.98
C VAL A 490 -3.09 -17.84 25.02
N ARG A 491 -3.84 -17.10 25.84
CA ARG A 491 -4.68 -17.64 26.92
C ARG A 491 -6.15 -17.27 26.78
N CYS A 492 -6.42 -16.16 26.09
CA CYS A 492 -7.76 -15.72 25.76
C CYS A 492 -8.44 -16.72 24.81
N PRO A 493 -9.78 -16.80 24.78
CA PRO A 493 -10.51 -17.56 23.77
C PRO A 493 -10.04 -17.26 22.34
N VAL A 494 -9.97 -18.31 21.51
CA VAL A 494 -9.54 -18.21 20.10
C VAL A 494 -10.62 -18.73 19.16
N LEU A 495 -11.00 -17.94 18.17
CA LEU A 495 -11.70 -18.39 16.97
C LEU A 495 -10.71 -18.38 15.81
N ALA A 496 -10.38 -19.53 15.25
CA ALA A 496 -9.51 -19.62 14.08
C ALA A 496 -10.28 -20.24 12.90
N ILE A 497 -10.49 -19.42 11.86
CA ILE A 497 -11.25 -19.83 10.68
C ILE A 497 -10.45 -19.63 9.40
N ASN A 498 -10.64 -20.51 8.43
CA ASN A 498 -10.10 -20.39 7.06
C ASN A 498 -11.23 -20.58 6.06
N GLY A 499 -11.16 -19.93 4.89
CA GLY A 499 -11.97 -20.35 3.75
C GLY A 499 -11.52 -21.72 3.25
N GLU A 500 -12.44 -22.64 2.97
CA GLU A 500 -12.11 -23.99 2.49
C GLU A 500 -11.30 -24.00 1.19
N LEU A 501 -11.52 -23.00 0.33
CA LEU A 501 -10.84 -22.83 -0.96
C LEU A 501 -9.62 -21.90 -0.87
N ASP A 502 -9.15 -21.56 0.32
CA ASP A 502 -7.97 -20.71 0.51
C ASP A 502 -6.72 -21.35 -0.13
N MET A 503 -6.13 -20.65 -1.11
CA MET A 503 -4.88 -21.03 -1.79
C MET A 503 -3.65 -20.29 -1.27
N GLN A 504 -3.83 -19.22 -0.49
CA GLN A 504 -2.73 -18.42 0.06
C GLN A 504 -2.25 -18.98 1.39
N VAL A 505 -3.19 -19.37 2.25
CA VAL A 505 -2.94 -20.10 3.49
C VAL A 505 -3.75 -21.40 3.43
N PRO A 506 -3.19 -22.46 2.81
CA PRO A 506 -3.95 -23.65 2.43
C PRO A 506 -4.73 -24.27 3.58
N ALA A 507 -6.06 -24.28 3.47
CA ALA A 507 -6.96 -24.48 4.60
C ALA A 507 -6.75 -25.81 5.34
N GLU A 508 -6.64 -26.93 4.61
CA GLU A 508 -6.46 -28.25 5.21
C GLU A 508 -5.19 -28.31 6.07
N GLU A 509 -4.07 -27.84 5.51
CA GLU A 509 -2.79 -27.79 6.20
C GLU A 509 -2.85 -26.84 7.39
N ASN A 510 -3.41 -25.65 7.19
CA ASN A 510 -3.45 -24.60 8.21
C ASN A 510 -4.30 -25.01 9.41
N ILE A 511 -5.50 -25.55 9.17
CA ILE A 511 -6.42 -26.03 10.21
C ILE A 511 -5.80 -27.19 10.99
N ALA A 512 -5.12 -28.12 10.32
CA ALA A 512 -4.38 -29.19 11.00
C ALA A 512 -3.25 -28.64 11.89
N GLY A 513 -2.53 -27.61 11.43
CA GLY A 513 -1.53 -26.88 12.19
C GLY A 513 -2.11 -26.21 13.44
N LEU A 514 -3.21 -25.46 13.27
CA LEU A 514 -3.92 -24.80 14.37
C LEU A 514 -4.43 -25.80 15.42
N HIS A 515 -5.02 -26.92 15.00
CA HIS A 515 -5.45 -27.98 15.92
C HIS A 515 -4.29 -28.52 16.75
N LYS A 516 -3.11 -28.69 16.13
CA LYS A 516 -1.89 -29.15 16.82
C LYS A 516 -1.40 -28.10 17.83
N LEU A 517 -1.35 -26.83 17.44
CA LEU A 517 -0.88 -25.74 18.30
C LEU A 517 -1.80 -25.51 19.50
N LEU A 518 -3.11 -25.61 19.29
CA LEU A 518 -4.14 -25.31 20.28
C LEU A 518 -4.70 -26.56 20.96
N THR A 519 -4.06 -27.73 20.82
CA THR A 519 -4.53 -29.00 21.40
C THR A 519 -4.76 -28.91 22.91
N ASN A 520 -3.94 -28.13 23.63
CA ASN A 520 -4.06 -27.92 25.08
C ASN A 520 -4.68 -26.56 25.44
N HIS A 521 -5.24 -25.85 24.47
CA HIS A 521 -5.92 -24.58 24.71
C HIS A 521 -7.33 -24.85 25.25
N ASN A 522 -7.75 -24.11 26.27
CA ASN A 522 -8.99 -24.42 27.00
C ASN A 522 -10.26 -23.91 26.31
N ASP A 523 -10.15 -22.91 25.44
CA ASP A 523 -11.26 -22.37 24.64
C ASP A 523 -10.75 -21.99 23.24
N ALA A 524 -10.78 -22.95 22.32
CA ALA A 524 -10.41 -22.73 20.92
C ALA A 524 -11.48 -23.34 20.00
N THR A 525 -11.98 -22.53 19.08
CA THR A 525 -12.89 -22.93 18.01
C THR A 525 -12.13 -22.85 16.69
N ILE A 526 -11.97 -23.98 15.99
CA ILE A 526 -11.15 -24.07 14.77
C ILE A 526 -11.98 -24.72 13.66
N MET A 527 -12.14 -24.07 12.51
CA MET A 527 -12.91 -24.63 11.39
C MET A 527 -12.59 -24.02 10.03
N ALA A 528 -12.76 -24.81 8.98
CA ALA A 528 -12.82 -24.30 7.62
C ALA A 528 -14.28 -23.94 7.27
N LEU A 529 -14.47 -22.83 6.55
CA LEU A 529 -15.77 -22.37 6.08
C LEU A 529 -15.98 -22.80 4.62
N PRO A 530 -16.98 -23.67 4.35
CA PRO A 530 -17.16 -24.26 3.03
C PRO A 530 -17.34 -23.25 1.91
N GLY A 531 -16.65 -23.47 0.79
CA GLY A 531 -16.78 -22.66 -0.43
C GLY A 531 -16.26 -21.21 -0.34
N LEU A 532 -15.57 -20.83 0.74
CA LEU A 532 -14.96 -19.50 0.86
C LEU A 532 -13.48 -19.50 0.44
N ASN A 533 -13.03 -18.42 -0.20
CA ASN A 533 -11.60 -18.20 -0.51
C ASN A 533 -10.85 -17.55 0.67
N HIS A 534 -9.59 -17.15 0.43
CA HIS A 534 -8.73 -16.47 1.42
C HIS A 534 -9.38 -15.20 2.00
N MET A 535 -10.05 -14.41 1.16
CA MET A 535 -10.73 -13.16 1.53
C MET A 535 -12.12 -13.39 2.14
N PHE A 536 -12.48 -14.65 2.47
CA PHE A 536 -13.80 -15.03 2.97
C PHE A 536 -14.95 -14.68 2.01
N GLN A 537 -14.69 -14.70 0.71
CA GLN A 537 -15.71 -14.53 -0.33
C GLN A 537 -16.15 -15.90 -0.87
N THR A 538 -17.42 -16.02 -1.25
CA THR A 538 -17.93 -17.21 -1.93
C THR A 538 -17.23 -17.38 -3.27
N ALA A 539 -16.52 -18.50 -3.42
CA ALA A 539 -15.60 -18.76 -4.52
C ALA A 539 -15.90 -20.11 -5.18
N LYS A 540 -15.37 -20.31 -6.39
CA LYS A 540 -15.49 -21.61 -7.08
C LYS A 540 -14.19 -22.40 -6.97
N THR A 541 -13.07 -21.71 -7.10
CA THR A 541 -11.74 -22.30 -7.09
C THR A 541 -10.87 -21.74 -5.98
N GLY A 542 -11.10 -20.50 -5.54
CA GLY A 542 -10.26 -19.83 -4.55
C GLY A 542 -9.03 -19.15 -5.15
N ALA A 543 -8.85 -19.24 -6.48
CA ALA A 543 -7.78 -18.56 -7.18
C ALA A 543 -7.89 -17.04 -7.06
N LEU A 544 -6.74 -16.36 -6.98
CA LEU A 544 -6.63 -14.89 -6.90
C LEU A 544 -7.40 -14.17 -8.01
N GLY A 545 -7.51 -14.80 -9.19
CA GLY A 545 -8.26 -14.24 -10.33
C GLY A 545 -9.74 -14.03 -10.06
N GLU A 546 -10.34 -14.81 -9.15
CA GLU A 546 -11.77 -14.69 -8.84
C GLU A 546 -12.06 -13.40 -8.06
N TYR A 547 -11.10 -12.81 -7.34
CA TYR A 547 -11.34 -11.64 -6.47
C TYR A 547 -11.80 -10.44 -7.29
N ASN A 548 -11.31 -10.38 -8.52
CA ASN A 548 -11.65 -9.37 -9.49
C ASN A 548 -13.16 -9.41 -9.83
N ASP A 549 -13.68 -10.61 -10.07
CA ASP A 549 -15.01 -10.84 -10.64
C ASP A 549 -16.10 -11.03 -9.59
N ILE A 550 -15.72 -11.44 -8.37
CA ILE A 550 -16.65 -11.58 -7.26
C ILE A 550 -17.18 -10.19 -6.85
N GLU A 551 -18.50 -10.07 -6.68
CA GLU A 551 -19.11 -8.84 -6.15
C GLU A 551 -19.16 -8.83 -4.61
N GLU A 552 -19.32 -10.01 -3.99
CA GLU A 552 -19.31 -10.20 -2.54
C GLU A 552 -17.93 -9.85 -1.96
N THR A 553 -17.88 -8.88 -1.05
CA THR A 553 -16.66 -8.48 -0.33
C THR A 553 -16.35 -9.41 0.83
N PHE A 554 -17.37 -9.85 1.58
CA PHE A 554 -17.19 -10.74 2.71
C PHE A 554 -18.47 -11.56 2.93
N ALA A 555 -18.35 -12.88 3.07
CA ALA A 555 -19.51 -13.75 3.17
C ALA A 555 -20.36 -13.44 4.42
N PRO A 556 -21.68 -13.21 4.28
CA PRO A 556 -22.55 -12.87 5.42
C PRO A 556 -22.50 -13.89 6.56
N HIS A 557 -22.43 -15.19 6.25
CA HIS A 557 -22.38 -16.24 7.27
C HIS A 557 -21.05 -16.25 8.04
N ALA A 558 -19.96 -15.79 7.44
CA ALA A 558 -18.68 -15.63 8.14
C ALA A 558 -18.72 -14.42 9.09
N MET A 559 -19.26 -13.29 8.66
CA MET A 559 -19.46 -12.12 9.53
C MET A 559 -20.39 -12.44 10.71
N GLN A 560 -21.49 -13.15 10.44
CA GLN A 560 -22.41 -13.62 11.46
C GLN A 560 -21.71 -14.52 12.49
N LEU A 561 -20.92 -15.51 12.04
CA LEU A 561 -20.17 -16.38 12.93
C LEU A 561 -19.24 -15.59 13.86
N ILE A 562 -18.51 -14.60 13.32
CA ILE A 562 -17.59 -13.75 14.10
C ILE A 562 -18.38 -12.95 15.15
N ALA A 563 -19.45 -12.27 14.74
CA ALA A 563 -20.28 -11.47 15.63
C ALA A 563 -20.90 -12.32 16.75
N ASP A 564 -21.53 -13.44 16.40
CA ASP A 564 -22.19 -14.33 17.35
C ASP A 564 -21.19 -14.93 18.33
N TRP A 565 -19.99 -15.30 17.85
CA TRP A 565 -18.94 -15.88 18.69
C TRP A 565 -18.40 -14.88 19.72
N ILE A 566 -18.22 -13.61 19.34
CA ILE A 566 -17.82 -12.52 20.23
C ILE A 566 -18.95 -12.21 21.22
N ASN A 567 -20.17 -11.95 20.73
CA ASN A 567 -21.29 -11.53 21.57
C ASN A 567 -21.74 -12.61 22.56
N THR A 568 -21.66 -13.89 22.21
CA THR A 568 -21.95 -14.99 23.16
C THR A 568 -21.03 -14.97 24.38
N ARG A 569 -19.82 -14.39 24.26
CA ARG A 569 -18.83 -14.34 25.33
C ARG A 569 -18.74 -12.98 26.02
N PHE A 570 -18.92 -11.90 25.27
CA PHE A 570 -18.58 -10.54 25.69
C PHE A 570 -19.69 -9.51 25.39
N GLY A 571 -20.80 -9.94 24.79
CA GLY A 571 -21.95 -9.08 24.59
C GLY A 571 -22.61 -8.79 25.93
N THR A 572 -23.18 -7.59 26.07
CA THR A 572 -24.08 -7.30 27.18
C THR A 572 -25.40 -8.01 26.89
N ASP A 573 -25.87 -8.86 27.81
CA ASP A 573 -27.23 -9.41 27.73
C ASP A 573 -28.19 -8.22 27.56
N GLN A 574 -28.77 -8.05 26.37
CA GLN A 574 -29.97 -7.24 26.26
C GLN A 574 -30.99 -7.93 27.15
N GLN A 575 -31.24 -7.36 28.32
CA GLN A 575 -32.29 -7.79 29.23
C GLN A 575 -33.52 -8.12 28.39
N GLU A 576 -33.86 -9.41 28.32
CA GLU A 576 -35.18 -9.84 27.91
C GLU A 576 -36.15 -9.04 28.77
N SER A 577 -36.83 -8.07 28.16
CA SER A 577 -37.98 -7.44 28.79
C SER A 577 -39.02 -8.55 28.99
N GLU A 578 -39.06 -9.12 30.20
CA GLU A 578 -40.17 -9.97 30.61
C GLU A 578 -41.48 -9.25 30.29
N PRO A 579 -42.45 -9.91 29.64
CA PRO A 579 -43.75 -9.32 29.45
C PRO A 579 -44.39 -9.16 30.83
N ASN A 580 -44.57 -7.91 31.22
CA ASN A 580 -45.28 -7.52 32.42
C ASN A 580 -46.72 -8.09 32.32
N HIS A 581 -46.96 -9.24 32.94
CA HIS A 581 -48.30 -9.75 33.18
C HIS A 581 -48.87 -8.99 34.37
N ASP A 582 -49.59 -7.90 34.09
CA ASP A 582 -50.51 -7.29 35.04
C ASP A 582 -51.77 -8.16 35.16
N ASP A 583 -52.00 -8.68 36.37
CA ASP A 583 -53.26 -9.25 36.87
C ASP A 583 -54.25 -8.15 37.31
#